data_AF-A0A520QJU0-F1
#
_entry.id   AF-A0A520QJU0-F1
#
_cell.length_a   1.000
_cell.length_b   1.000
_cell.length_c   1.000
_cell.angle_alpha   90.00
_cell.angle_beta   90.00
_cell.angle_gamma   90.00
#
_symmetry.space_group_name_H-M   'P 1'
#
loop_
_entity.id
_entity.type
_entity.pdbx_description
1 polymer ?
#
loop_
_entity_poly.entity_id
_entity_poly.type
_entity_poly.pdbx_seq_one_letter_code
_entity_poly.pdbx_strand_id
1 'polypeptide(L)'
;MNDARSVVMMGATGAVGGHAARRLLEMPGVERLTLLGRRPAEGLEGAKLAQHVVDVSDPESYRAHLAGHTTAVCTLGVGEPSKVTREHFVAIDKTAVLAFASACRESGVEHFELLSSVGVSSGSRSFSRSR
;
A
#
# COMPACT_ATOMS: atom_id res chain seq x y z
N MET A 1 8.78 -15.46 21.54
CA MET A 1 8.32 -15.96 20.22
C MET A 1 8.34 -14.77 19.29
N ASN A 2 9.18 -14.79 18.26
CA ASN A 2 9.08 -13.78 17.20
C ASN A 2 7.90 -14.21 16.34
N ASP A 3 6.77 -13.51 16.42
CA ASP A 3 5.68 -13.75 15.47
C ASP A 3 6.18 -13.34 14.09
N ALA A 4 6.41 -14.36 13.26
CA ALA A 4 6.73 -14.21 11.86
C ALA A 4 5.59 -13.49 11.13
N ARG A 5 5.91 -12.38 10.46
CA ARG A 5 4.93 -11.57 9.74
C ARG A 5 5.08 -11.80 8.24
N SER A 6 3.96 -12.10 7.60
CA SER A 6 3.81 -12.09 6.16
C SER A 6 3.09 -10.80 5.78
N VAL A 7 3.80 -9.91 5.09
CA VAL A 7 3.35 -8.54 4.81
C VAL A 7 3.01 -8.39 3.34
N VAL A 8 1.81 -7.89 3.03
CA VAL A 8 1.44 -7.43 1.70
C VAL A 8 1.43 -5.90 1.66
N MET A 9 1.97 -5.29 0.61
CA MET A 9 2.11 -3.85 0.55
C MET A 9 1.72 -3.28 -0.81
N MET A 10 0.96 -2.19 -0.81
CA MET A 10 0.74 -1.34 -1.98
C MET A 10 1.39 0.03 -1.82
N GLY A 11 1.94 0.56 -2.92
CA GLY A 11 2.56 1.89 -2.95
C GLY A 11 4.08 1.91 -2.74
N ALA A 12 4.76 0.76 -2.88
CA ALA A 12 6.21 0.64 -2.69
C ALA A 12 7.07 1.44 -3.69
N THR A 13 6.49 1.92 -4.79
CA THR A 13 7.20 2.79 -5.75
C THR A 13 7.20 4.27 -5.34
N GLY A 14 6.47 4.65 -4.29
CA GLY A 14 6.41 6.02 -3.77
C GLY A 14 7.60 6.36 -2.87
N ALA A 15 7.80 7.65 -2.58
CA ALA A 15 8.93 8.11 -1.76
C ALA A 15 8.95 7.46 -0.35
N VAL A 16 7.80 7.45 0.33
CA VAL A 16 7.66 6.80 1.64
C VAL A 16 7.59 5.28 1.50
N GLY A 17 6.80 4.79 0.54
CA GLY A 17 6.59 3.36 0.34
C GLY A 17 7.88 2.59 0.03
N GLY A 18 8.79 3.16 -0.77
CA GLY A 18 10.07 2.52 -1.09
C GLY A 18 10.96 2.37 0.14
N HIS A 19 11.03 3.39 0.99
CA HIS A 19 11.78 3.32 2.25
C HIS A 19 11.16 2.31 3.23
N ALA A 20 9.83 2.31 3.35
CA ALA A 20 9.12 1.34 4.19
C ALA A 20 9.35 -0.10 3.71
N ALA A 21 9.24 -0.37 2.41
CA ALA A 21 9.49 -1.68 1.83
C ALA A 21 10.93 -2.15 2.09
N ARG A 22 11.92 -1.27 1.91
CA ARG A 22 13.32 -1.58 2.24
C ARG A 22 13.49 -1.95 3.71
N ARG A 23 12.87 -1.19 4.62
CA ARG A 23 12.97 -1.48 6.05
C ARG A 23 12.29 -2.79 6.42
N LEU A 24 11.14 -3.10 5.84
CA LEU A 24 10.46 -4.40 6.01
C LEU A 24 11.34 -5.57 5.53
N LEU A 25 12.10 -5.38 4.44
CA LEU A 25 13.06 -6.39 3.97
C LEU A 25 14.23 -6.63 4.95
N GLU A 26 14.62 -5.63 5.72
CA GLU A 26 15.69 -5.76 6.71
C GLU A 26 15.20 -6.31 8.06
N MET A 27 13.88 -6.32 8.30
CA MET A 27 13.32 -6.78 9.59
C MET A 27 13.39 -8.30 9.72
N PRO A 28 14.04 -8.85 10.77
CA PRO A 28 14.12 -10.30 10.99
C PRO A 28 12.76 -10.97 11.24
N GLY A 29 11.79 -10.22 11.75
CA GLY A 29 10.43 -10.71 12.00
C GLY A 29 9.51 -10.71 10.77
N VAL A 30 10.00 -10.26 9.61
CA VAL A 30 9.25 -10.33 8.34
C VAL A 30 9.81 -11.48 7.53
N GLU A 31 9.01 -12.52 7.33
CA GLU A 31 9.40 -13.73 6.58
C GLU A 31 9.04 -13.64 5.10
N ARG A 32 8.01 -12.85 4.79
CA ARG A 32 7.54 -12.64 3.43
C ARG A 32 7.09 -11.20 3.25
N LEU A 33 7.53 -10.57 2.15
CA LEU A 33 7.05 -9.28 1.70
C LEU A 33 6.53 -9.41 0.27
N THR A 34 5.24 -9.19 0.07
CA THR A 34 4.60 -9.16 -1.25
C THR A 34 4.29 -7.72 -1.62
N LEU A 35 4.89 -7.21 -2.69
CA LEU A 35 4.64 -5.87 -3.22
C LEU A 35 3.64 -5.95 -4.38
N LEU A 36 2.59 -5.15 -4.28
CA LEU A 36 1.55 -5.01 -5.29
C LEU A 36 1.59 -3.59 -5.85
N GLY A 37 1.56 -3.46 -7.16
CA GLY A 37 1.47 -2.14 -7.80
C GLY A 37 1.43 -2.22 -9.32
N ARG A 38 1.29 -1.06 -9.96
CA ARG A 38 1.20 -0.95 -11.43
C ARG A 38 2.51 -1.23 -12.15
N ARG A 39 3.62 -1.26 -11.42
CA ARG A 39 4.98 -1.56 -11.90
C ARG A 39 5.84 -2.06 -10.74
N PRO A 40 6.91 -2.84 -11.00
CA PRO A 40 7.85 -3.25 -9.97
C PRO A 40 8.54 -2.04 -9.30
N ALA A 41 8.86 -2.18 -8.02
CA ALA A 41 9.73 -1.27 -7.30
C ALA A 41 11.20 -1.59 -7.60
N GLU A 42 11.93 -0.59 -8.09
CA GLU A 42 13.34 -0.69 -8.46
C GLU A 42 14.24 -0.66 -7.21
N GLY A 43 15.37 -1.37 -7.27
CA GLY A 43 16.37 -1.38 -6.19
C GLY A 43 15.96 -2.14 -4.93
N LEU A 44 14.90 -2.96 -5.00
CA LEU A 44 14.48 -3.87 -3.94
C LEU A 44 14.66 -5.32 -4.39
N GLU A 45 15.44 -6.08 -3.64
CA GLU A 45 15.74 -7.49 -3.90
C GLU A 45 15.82 -8.26 -2.58
N GLY A 46 15.62 -9.58 -2.63
CA GLY A 46 15.79 -10.46 -1.48
C GLY A 46 14.98 -11.75 -1.57
N ALA A 47 15.43 -12.81 -0.90
CA ALA A 47 14.79 -14.13 -0.94
C ALA A 47 13.33 -14.13 -0.43
N LYS A 48 12.97 -13.17 0.42
CA LYS A 48 11.62 -13.02 0.97
C LYS A 48 10.73 -12.04 0.20
N LEU A 49 11.23 -11.44 -0.88
CA LEU A 49 10.51 -10.45 -1.67
C LEU A 49 9.79 -11.11 -2.85
N ALA A 50 8.49 -10.85 -2.97
CA ALA A 50 7.72 -11.10 -4.18
C ALA A 50 7.15 -9.78 -4.71
N GLN A 51 7.19 -9.56 -6.02
CA GLN A 51 6.59 -8.38 -6.64
C GLN A 51 5.59 -8.84 -7.71
N HIS A 52 4.38 -8.28 -7.67
CA HIS A 52 3.35 -8.55 -8.67
C HIS A 52 2.83 -7.26 -9.27
N VAL A 53 2.79 -7.24 -10.61
CA VAL A 53 2.17 -6.16 -11.36
C VAL A 53 0.67 -6.40 -11.43
N VAL A 54 -0.10 -5.50 -10.82
CA VAL A 54 -1.55 -5.59 -10.67
C VAL A 54 -2.22 -4.25 -10.97
N ASP A 55 -3.52 -4.28 -11.22
CA ASP A 55 -4.32 -3.07 -11.28
C ASP A 55 -4.83 -2.72 -9.88
N VAL A 56 -4.29 -1.64 -9.31
CA VAL A 56 -4.66 -1.16 -7.96
C VAL A 56 -6.13 -0.77 -7.85
N SER A 57 -6.80 -0.51 -8.97
CA SER A 57 -8.22 -0.16 -9.02
C SER A 57 -9.14 -1.38 -9.19
N ASP A 58 -8.59 -2.56 -9.48
CA ASP A 58 -9.33 -3.81 -9.66
C ASP A 58 -8.91 -4.86 -8.61
N PRO A 59 -9.74 -5.11 -7.58
CA PRO A 59 -9.46 -6.13 -6.57
C PRO A 59 -9.20 -7.53 -7.10
N GLU A 60 -9.88 -7.93 -8.17
CA GLU A 60 -9.72 -9.27 -8.73
C GLU A 60 -8.30 -9.49 -9.27
N SER A 61 -7.63 -8.43 -9.70
CA SER A 61 -6.25 -8.48 -10.17
C SER A 61 -5.22 -8.83 -9.09
N TYR A 62 -5.55 -8.66 -7.80
CA TYR A 62 -4.60 -8.90 -6.71
C TYR A 62 -5.10 -9.82 -5.59
N ARG A 63 -6.39 -10.19 -5.56
CA ARG A 63 -6.95 -11.09 -4.54
C ARG A 63 -6.16 -12.37 -4.34
N ALA A 64 -5.71 -13.00 -5.44
CA ALA A 64 -4.92 -14.23 -5.40
C ALA A 64 -3.59 -14.09 -4.64
N HIS A 65 -3.07 -12.87 -4.50
CA HIS A 65 -1.81 -12.57 -3.83
C HIS A 65 -1.98 -12.22 -2.35
N LEU A 66 -3.21 -12.13 -1.83
CA LEU A 66 -3.45 -11.72 -0.44
C LEU A 66 -3.41 -12.88 0.55
N ALA A 67 -3.69 -14.11 0.10
CA ALA A 67 -3.73 -15.28 0.97
C ALA A 67 -2.41 -15.50 1.73
N GLY A 68 -2.53 -15.83 3.02
CA GLY A 68 -1.39 -16.13 3.90
C GLY A 68 -0.63 -14.91 4.43
N HIS A 69 -1.14 -13.70 4.22
CA HIS A 69 -0.59 -12.49 4.84
C HIS A 69 -1.29 -12.18 6.15
N THR A 70 -0.52 -11.76 7.15
CA THR A 70 -1.03 -11.36 8.48
C THR A 70 -1.10 -9.84 8.62
N THR A 71 -0.37 -9.11 7.78
CA THR A 71 -0.32 -7.64 7.82
C THR A 71 -0.40 -7.07 6.41
N ALA A 72 -1.16 -6.00 6.24
CA ALA A 72 -1.22 -5.21 5.02
C ALA A 72 -0.74 -3.78 5.28
N VAL A 73 0.05 -3.24 4.36
CA VAL A 73 0.53 -1.86 4.39
C VAL A 73 0.07 -1.15 3.12
N CYS A 74 -0.62 -0.02 3.26
CA CYS A 74 -1.05 0.80 2.15
C CYS A 74 -0.39 2.17 2.25
N THR A 75 0.52 2.45 1.32
CA THR A 75 1.11 3.79 1.12
C THR A 75 0.68 4.38 -0.22
N LEU A 76 -0.49 3.97 -0.72
CA LEU A 76 -1.10 4.60 -1.88
C LEU A 76 -1.49 6.03 -1.54
N GLY A 77 -1.24 6.92 -2.48
CA GLY A 77 -1.72 8.28 -2.49
C GLY A 77 -1.50 8.84 -3.88
N VAL A 78 -2.36 9.73 -4.32
CA VAL A 78 -2.01 10.56 -5.46
C VAL A 78 -0.87 11.49 -5.06
N GLY A 79 0.02 11.79 -6.01
CA GLY A 79 1.07 12.78 -5.80
C GLY A 79 0.48 14.19 -5.61
N GLU A 80 1.23 15.22 -6.01
CA GLU A 80 0.81 16.62 -5.89
C GLU A 80 -0.68 16.87 -6.24
N PRO A 81 -1.55 17.12 -5.25
CA PRO A 81 -3.00 17.19 -5.44
C PRO A 81 -3.41 18.25 -6.47
N SER A 82 -2.59 19.27 -6.66
CA SER A 82 -2.74 20.37 -7.61
C SER A 82 -2.74 19.93 -9.08
N LYS A 83 -2.23 18.74 -9.40
CA LYS A 83 -2.13 18.21 -10.78
C LYS A 83 -3.13 17.11 -11.09
N VAL A 84 -4.02 16.80 -10.13
CA VAL A 84 -4.95 15.67 -10.23
C VAL A 84 -6.37 16.17 -10.03
N THR A 85 -7.30 15.63 -10.82
CA THR A 85 -8.71 15.97 -10.64
C THR A 85 -9.21 15.44 -9.30
N ARG A 86 -10.25 16.08 -8.77
CA ARG A 86 -10.89 15.64 -7.52
C ARG A 86 -11.39 14.20 -7.63
N GLU A 87 -11.88 13.83 -8.81
CA GLU A 87 -12.38 12.50 -9.12
C GLU A 87 -11.25 11.46 -9.04
N HIS A 88 -10.07 11.79 -9.58
CA HIS A 88 -8.90 10.91 -9.54
C HIS A 88 -8.35 10.79 -8.10
N PHE A 89 -8.34 11.88 -7.34
CA PHE A 89 -8.02 11.83 -5.90
C PHE A 89 -8.97 10.88 -5.14
N VAL A 90 -10.29 11.00 -5.34
CA VAL A 90 -11.27 10.13 -4.67
C VAL A 90 -11.15 8.66 -5.12
N ALA A 91 -10.88 8.42 -6.40
CA ALA A 91 -10.68 7.07 -6.92
C ALA A 91 -9.49 6.36 -6.25
N ILE A 92 -8.36 7.05 -6.09
CA ILE A 92 -7.14 6.45 -5.55
C ILE A 92 -7.11 6.49 -4.02
N ASP A 93 -7.20 7.68 -3.40
CA ASP A 93 -6.99 7.86 -1.96
C ASP A 93 -8.12 7.27 -1.10
N LYS A 94 -9.32 7.08 -1.69
CA LYS A 94 -10.48 6.54 -0.98
C LYS A 94 -10.91 5.20 -1.54
N THR A 95 -11.23 5.14 -2.83
CA THR A 95 -11.89 3.95 -3.39
C THR A 95 -10.94 2.76 -3.46
N ALA A 96 -9.74 2.93 -4.04
CA ALA A 96 -8.74 1.87 -4.13
C ALA A 96 -8.25 1.41 -2.74
N VAL A 97 -8.04 2.34 -1.81
CA VAL A 97 -7.63 2.02 -0.43
C VAL A 97 -8.69 1.19 0.29
N LEU A 98 -9.97 1.56 0.20
CA LEU A 98 -11.06 0.82 0.83
C LEU A 98 -11.26 -0.56 0.19
N ALA A 99 -11.11 -0.66 -1.12
CA ALA A 99 -11.20 -1.92 -1.84
C ALA A 99 -10.08 -2.88 -1.39
N PHE A 100 -8.85 -2.37 -1.29
CA PHE A 100 -7.72 -3.15 -0.78
C PHE A 100 -7.92 -3.59 0.67
N ALA A 101 -8.31 -2.68 1.55
CA ALA A 101 -8.56 -2.99 2.95
C ALA A 101 -9.65 -4.07 3.11
N SER A 102 -10.69 -4.01 2.29
CA SER A 102 -11.77 -4.99 2.29
C SER A 102 -11.29 -6.36 1.79
N ALA A 103 -10.55 -6.40 0.68
CA ALA A 103 -9.98 -7.63 0.14
C ALA A 103 -8.97 -8.27 1.11
N CYS A 104 -8.16 -7.48 1.81
CA CYS A 104 -7.25 -7.95 2.86
C CYS A 104 -8.01 -8.59 4.01
N ARG A 105 -9.04 -7.92 4.53
CA ARG A 105 -9.88 -8.46 5.62
C ARG A 105 -10.55 -9.77 5.22
N GLU A 106 -11.10 -9.84 4.01
CA GLU A 106 -11.71 -11.06 3.45
C GLU A 106 -10.70 -12.21 3.29
N SER A 107 -9.41 -11.88 3.13
CA SER A 107 -8.32 -12.86 2.99
C SER A 107 -7.66 -13.24 4.32
N GLY A 108 -8.19 -12.77 5.46
CA GLY A 108 -7.69 -13.10 6.79
C GLY A 108 -6.54 -12.23 7.30
N VAL A 109 -6.28 -11.08 6.68
CA VAL A 109 -5.32 -10.11 7.22
C VAL A 109 -5.88 -9.48 8.49
N GLU A 110 -5.13 -9.56 9.59
CA GLU A 110 -5.54 -9.08 10.91
C GLU A 110 -5.10 -7.64 11.18
N HIS A 111 -4.01 -7.19 10.55
CA HIS A 111 -3.44 -5.86 10.74
C HIS A 111 -3.38 -5.09 9.43
N PHE A 112 -3.92 -3.86 9.42
CA PHE A 112 -3.91 -2.97 8.25
C PHE A 112 -3.35 -1.61 8.64
N GLU A 113 -2.23 -1.24 8.03
CA GLU A 113 -1.55 0.05 8.24
C GLU A 113 -1.76 0.95 7.03
N LEU A 114 -2.35 2.12 7.23
CA LEU A 114 -2.61 3.11 6.19
C LEU A 114 -1.78 4.36 6.42
N LEU A 115 -0.91 4.69 5.46
CA LEU A 115 -0.25 5.98 5.41
C LEU A 115 -1.19 7.00 4.74
N SER A 116 -1.87 7.81 5.55
CA SER A 116 -2.66 8.95 5.05
C SER A 116 -1.83 10.23 5.00
N SER A 117 -2.12 11.12 4.06
CA SER A 117 -1.53 12.47 4.02
C SER A 117 -1.96 13.30 5.23
N VAL A 118 -1.04 14.12 5.75
CA VAL A 118 -1.32 15.06 6.85
C VAL A 118 -2.41 16.05 6.39
N GLY A 119 -3.57 15.99 7.04
CA GLY A 119 -4.67 16.95 6.81
C GLY A 119 -6.00 16.37 6.31
N VAL A 120 -6.11 15.06 6.09
CA VAL A 120 -7.39 14.42 5.71
C VAL A 120 -8.22 14.16 6.96
N SER A 121 -8.90 15.19 7.47
CA SER A 121 -10.05 15.03 8.36
C SER A 121 -11.33 15.25 7.57
N SER A 122 -12.41 14.56 7.95
CA SER A 122 -13.76 14.74 7.38
C SER A 122 -14.31 16.16 7.53
N GLY A 123 -13.63 17.05 8.27
CA GLY A 123 -13.91 18.49 8.37
C GLY A 123 -12.78 19.42 7.88
N SER A 124 -11.70 18.91 7.30
CA SER A 124 -10.52 19.73 6.97
C SER A 124 -10.59 20.30 5.55
N ARG A 125 -10.64 21.63 5.46
CA ARG A 125 -10.48 22.46 4.25
C ARG A 125 -9.02 22.54 3.77
N SER A 126 -8.23 21.49 3.96
CA SER A 126 -6.79 21.52 3.66
C SER A 126 -6.52 21.10 2.22
N PHE A 127 -6.82 22.02 1.31
CA PHE A 127 -6.28 22.03 -0.05
C PHE A 127 -4.85 22.55 0.03
N SER A 128 -3.86 21.66 -0.07
CA SER A 128 -2.44 22.03 0.00
C SER A 128 -2.03 22.83 -1.25
N ARG A 129 -2.10 24.16 -1.15
CA ARG A 129 -1.38 25.09 -2.02
C ARG A 129 0.10 25.09 -1.62
N SER A 130 0.99 24.55 -2.45
CA SER A 130 2.39 24.99 -2.41
C SER A 130 2.54 26.22 -3.31
N ARG A 131 3.19 27.26 -2.78
CA ARG A 131 3.68 28.41 -3.54
C ARG A 131 4.93 28.04 -4.32
#